data_AF-D3ZJ16-F1
#
_entry.id   AF-D3ZJ16-F1
#
_cell.length_a   1.000
_cell.length_b   1.000
_cell.length_c   1.000
_cell.angle_alpha   90.00
_cell.angle_beta   90.00
_cell.angle_gamma   90.00
#
_symmetry.space_group_name_H-M   'P 1'
#
loop_
_entity.id
_entity.type
_entity.pdbx_description
1 polymer ?
#
loop_
_entity_poly.entity_id
_entity_poly.type
_entity_poly.pdbx_seq_one_letter_code
_entity_poly.pdbx_strand_id
1 'polypeptide(L)'
;MSDQALPTLEHLAIQGLASNERLAISVVEDLPKVFFPPLFKEAFIKRRKKLVKHMVTTWPYPYLYIGPLLYDFDVDTFKAVLEGVDRLNCQKVRSRRCKLKELNLLDVQRDFLDIWTPTRDVLRVPEAQIEEDSNTVLRQPLRVHADYGFLLGVLDQYHAHFMKWVRQRLHKMRFRFYKLVPKRRKLRQEKLLDPLGY
;
A
#
# COMPACT_ATOMS: atom_id res chain seq x y z
N MET A 1 -3.00 28.61 23.31
CA MET A 1 -3.57 27.25 23.43
C MET A 1 -3.69 26.69 22.02
N SER A 2 -3.31 25.44 21.79
CA SER A 2 -3.30 24.85 20.45
C SER A 2 -4.72 24.46 20.04
N ASP A 3 -5.21 24.98 18.91
CA ASP A 3 -6.45 24.55 18.25
C ASP A 3 -6.27 23.15 17.65
N GLN A 4 -6.17 22.13 18.50
CA GLN A 4 -6.32 20.76 18.02
C GLN A 4 -7.79 20.53 17.70
N ALA A 5 -8.13 20.64 16.41
CA ALA A 5 -9.43 20.28 15.89
C ALA A 5 -9.85 18.90 16.42
N LEU A 6 -11.08 18.80 16.93
CA LEU A 6 -11.61 17.55 17.49
C LEU A 6 -11.43 16.40 16.49
N PRO A 7 -10.94 15.23 16.93
CA PRO A 7 -10.73 14.10 16.05
C PRO A 7 -12.07 13.67 15.43
N THR A 8 -12.06 13.44 14.13
CA THR A 8 -13.26 12.97 13.43
C THR A 8 -13.62 11.55 13.88
N LEU A 9 -14.89 11.18 13.74
CA LEU A 9 -15.34 9.82 14.01
C LEU A 9 -14.56 8.78 13.19
N GLU A 10 -14.22 9.12 11.94
CA GLU A 10 -13.38 8.29 11.09
C GLU A 10 -11.99 8.05 11.72
N HIS A 11 -11.34 9.13 12.18
CA HIS A 11 -10.03 9.05 12.82
C HIS A 11 -10.05 8.16 14.08
N LEU A 12 -11.06 8.35 14.94
CA LEU A 12 -11.22 7.54 16.15
C LEU A 12 -11.47 6.05 15.82
N ALA A 13 -12.30 5.77 14.82
CA ALA A 13 -12.55 4.40 14.37
C ALA A 13 -11.27 3.74 13.84
N ILE A 14 -10.48 4.45 13.03
CA ILE A 14 -9.19 3.95 12.51
C ILE A 14 -8.23 3.64 13.66
N GLN A 15 -8.08 4.55 14.62
CA GLN A 15 -7.19 4.35 15.77
C GLN A 15 -7.62 3.15 16.62
N GLY A 16 -8.92 3.02 16.89
CA GLY A 16 -9.48 1.89 17.65
C GLY A 16 -9.24 0.55 16.95
N LEU A 17 -9.57 0.48 15.66
CA LEU A 17 -9.37 -0.73 14.85
C LEU A 17 -7.89 -1.11 14.74
N ALA A 18 -7.00 -0.15 14.43
CA ALA A 18 -5.57 -0.43 14.33
C ALA A 18 -4.93 -0.82 15.69
N SER A 19 -5.57 -0.47 16.80
CA SER A 19 -5.11 -0.86 18.13
C SER A 19 -5.54 -2.28 18.50
N ASN A 20 -6.68 -2.75 17.98
CA ASN A 20 -7.19 -4.09 18.19
C ASN A 20 -7.21 -4.90 16.89
N GLU A 21 -6.07 -5.53 16.57
CA GLU A 21 -5.86 -6.28 15.32
C GLU A 21 -6.92 -7.37 15.10
N ARG A 22 -7.35 -8.06 16.17
CA ARG A 22 -8.36 -9.12 16.09
C ARG A 22 -9.72 -8.58 15.68
N LEU A 23 -10.16 -7.47 16.31
CA LEU A 23 -11.42 -6.81 15.99
C LEU A 23 -11.39 -6.24 14.56
N ALA A 24 -10.29 -5.61 14.16
CA ALA A 24 -10.14 -5.08 12.82
C ALA A 24 -10.24 -6.17 11.75
N ILE A 25 -9.61 -7.32 11.97
CA ILE A 25 -9.72 -8.47 11.07
C ILE A 25 -11.17 -8.94 10.95
N SER A 26 -11.94 -9.00 12.05
CA SER A 26 -13.33 -9.49 11.99
C SER A 26 -14.29 -8.57 11.24
N VAL A 27 -14.00 -7.27 11.11
CA VAL A 27 -14.89 -6.29 10.48
C VAL A 27 -14.39 -5.80 9.12
N VAL A 28 -13.17 -6.16 8.70
CA VAL A 28 -12.53 -5.56 7.52
C VAL A 28 -13.32 -5.78 6.24
N GLU A 29 -13.97 -6.94 6.10
CA GLU A 29 -14.76 -7.27 4.91
C GLU A 29 -16.08 -6.50 4.83
N ASP A 30 -16.52 -5.89 5.92
CA ASP A 30 -17.76 -5.09 6.00
C ASP A 30 -17.48 -3.58 6.02
N LEU A 31 -16.26 -3.16 6.36
CA LEU A 31 -15.87 -1.75 6.41
C LEU A 31 -16.13 -1.03 5.08
N PRO A 32 -16.68 0.20 5.08
CA PRO A 32 -16.75 1.01 3.86
C PRO A 32 -15.37 1.23 3.25
N LYS A 33 -15.26 1.23 1.91
CA LYS A 33 -13.97 1.32 1.19
C LYS A 33 -13.11 2.53 1.60
N VAL A 34 -13.73 3.63 2.03
CA VAL A 34 -13.05 4.86 2.48
C VAL A 34 -12.13 4.63 3.68
N PHE A 35 -12.45 3.66 4.55
CA PHE A 35 -11.62 3.33 5.71
C PHE A 35 -10.36 2.55 5.34
N PHE A 36 -10.30 1.91 4.16
CA PHE A 36 -9.21 1.00 3.85
C PHE A 36 -7.84 1.69 3.78
N PRO A 37 -7.65 2.80 3.03
CA PRO A 37 -6.34 3.42 2.98
C PRO A 37 -5.87 3.99 4.33
N PRO A 38 -6.68 4.77 5.06
CA PRO A 38 -6.30 5.24 6.39
C PRO A 38 -5.97 4.09 7.37
N LEU A 39 -6.82 3.06 7.43
CA LEU A 39 -6.58 1.90 8.30
C LEU A 39 -5.34 1.12 7.89
N PHE A 40 -5.08 0.97 6.60
CA PHE A 40 -3.90 0.26 6.11
C PHE A 40 -2.61 1.01 6.48
N LYS A 41 -2.57 2.33 6.30
CA LYS A 41 -1.43 3.15 6.73
C LYS A 41 -1.19 3.01 8.22
N GLU A 42 -2.24 3.16 9.02
CA GLU A 42 -2.16 3.06 10.48
C GLU A 42 -1.71 1.66 10.94
N ALA A 43 -2.28 0.61 10.36
CA ALA A 43 -1.91 -0.78 10.63
C ALA A 43 -0.46 -1.07 10.24
N PHE A 44 0.01 -0.51 9.12
CA PHE A 44 1.38 -0.66 8.65
C PHE A 44 2.37 -0.01 9.61
N ILE A 45 2.13 1.25 9.99
CA ILE A 45 2.97 1.99 10.95
C ILE A 45 2.98 1.30 12.32
N LYS A 46 1.81 0.85 12.81
CA LYS A 46 1.67 0.10 14.06
C LYS A 46 2.11 -1.37 13.98
N ARG A 47 2.67 -1.80 12.85
CA ARG A 47 3.23 -3.15 12.64
C ARG A 47 2.20 -4.26 12.90
N ARG A 48 0.93 -4.03 12.55
CA ARG A 48 -0.19 -4.98 12.66
C ARG A 48 -0.17 -5.95 11.47
N LYS A 49 0.81 -6.85 11.47
CA LYS A 49 1.15 -7.76 10.35
C LYS A 49 -0.05 -8.61 9.88
N LYS A 50 -0.85 -9.16 10.79
CA LYS A 50 -2.00 -10.01 10.42
C LYS A 50 -3.09 -9.18 9.76
N LEU A 51 -3.35 -7.98 10.28
CA LEU A 51 -4.30 -7.05 9.67
C LEU A 51 -3.82 -6.57 8.31
N VAL A 52 -2.57 -6.14 8.18
CA VAL A 52 -1.97 -5.73 6.89
C VAL A 52 -2.11 -6.84 5.85
N LYS A 53 -1.71 -8.07 6.19
CA LYS A 53 -1.86 -9.22 5.30
C LYS A 53 -3.32 -9.44 4.88
N HIS A 54 -4.26 -9.35 5.83
CA HIS A 54 -5.68 -9.56 5.53
C HIS A 54 -6.25 -8.44 4.65
N MET A 55 -5.91 -7.19 4.93
CA MET A 55 -6.31 -6.02 4.13
C MET A 55 -5.83 -6.11 2.69
N VAL A 56 -4.62 -6.63 2.43
CA VAL A 56 -4.16 -6.88 1.05
C VAL A 56 -5.08 -7.87 0.33
N THR A 57 -5.52 -8.93 1.02
CA THR A 57 -6.41 -9.94 0.42
C THR A 57 -7.85 -9.46 0.23
N THR A 58 -8.25 -8.36 0.88
CA THR A 58 -9.59 -7.78 0.82
C THR A 58 -9.60 -6.37 0.22
N TRP A 59 -8.48 -5.95 -0.38
CA TRP A 59 -8.25 -4.58 -0.82
C TRP A 59 -9.26 -4.15 -1.90
N PRO A 60 -10.03 -3.06 -1.69
CA PRO A 60 -11.19 -2.72 -2.51
C PRO A 60 -10.84 -1.89 -3.76
N TYR A 61 -9.54 -1.61 -3.99
CA TYR A 61 -9.06 -0.85 -5.14
C TYR A 61 -8.19 -1.72 -6.07
N PRO A 62 -8.10 -1.39 -7.37
CA PRO A 62 -7.29 -2.15 -8.32
C PRO A 62 -5.78 -2.01 -8.10
N TYR A 63 -5.35 -0.93 -7.47
CA TYR A 63 -3.93 -0.64 -7.24
C TYR A 63 -3.67 -0.58 -5.74
N LEU A 64 -2.44 -0.85 -5.30
CA LEU A 64 -1.95 -0.58 -3.95
C LEU A 64 -0.54 -0.01 -4.03
N TYR A 65 -0.39 1.27 -3.68
CA TYR A 65 0.91 1.96 -3.66
C TYR A 65 1.51 1.93 -2.26
N ILE A 66 2.50 1.08 -2.01
CA ILE A 66 3.15 1.01 -0.69
C ILE A 66 4.48 1.76 -0.63
N GLY A 67 5.05 2.17 -1.77
CA GLY A 67 6.35 2.87 -1.79
C GLY A 67 6.45 4.05 -0.80
N PRO A 68 5.44 4.93 -0.65
CA PRO A 68 5.47 5.98 0.37
C PRO A 68 5.62 5.49 1.82
N LEU A 69 5.20 4.27 2.12
CA LEU A 69 5.29 3.67 3.46
C LEU A 69 6.64 2.96 3.69
N LEU A 70 7.45 2.75 2.65
CA LEU A 70 8.71 2.02 2.79
C LEU A 70 9.85 2.88 3.37
N TYR A 71 9.67 4.19 3.55
CA TYR A 71 10.73 5.04 4.10
C TYR A 71 11.08 4.76 5.57
N ASP A 72 10.12 4.28 6.36
CA ASP A 72 10.32 3.87 7.76
C ASP A 72 9.44 2.64 8.04
N PHE A 73 9.84 1.51 7.46
CA PHE A 73 9.05 0.28 7.51
C PHE A 73 9.65 -0.78 8.42
N ASP A 74 8.76 -1.54 9.03
CA ASP A 74 9.10 -2.80 9.66
C ASP A 74 9.17 -3.92 8.60
N VAL A 75 10.29 -4.63 8.56
CA VAL A 75 10.56 -5.68 7.56
C VAL A 75 9.46 -6.74 7.54
N ASP A 76 8.96 -7.15 8.69
CA ASP A 76 7.92 -8.17 8.77
C ASP A 76 6.55 -7.64 8.33
N THR A 77 6.31 -6.34 8.48
CA THR A 77 5.11 -5.68 7.97
C THR A 77 5.14 -5.60 6.44
N PHE A 78 6.32 -5.33 5.85
CA PHE A 78 6.47 -5.45 4.39
C PHE A 78 6.33 -6.91 3.92
N LYS A 79 6.90 -7.89 4.63
CA LYS A 79 6.64 -9.32 4.34
C LYS A 79 5.15 -9.64 4.39
N ALA A 80 4.42 -9.10 5.36
CA ALA A 80 2.98 -9.33 5.46
C ALA A 80 2.21 -8.84 4.22
N VAL A 81 2.66 -7.74 3.58
CA VAL A 81 2.12 -7.29 2.29
C VAL A 81 2.39 -8.32 1.20
N LEU A 82 3.64 -8.79 1.09
CA LEU A 82 4.03 -9.79 0.09
C LEU A 82 3.30 -11.13 0.28
N GLU A 83 3.14 -11.59 1.53
CA GLU A 83 2.34 -12.76 1.89
C GLU A 83 0.86 -12.59 1.54
N GLY A 84 0.31 -11.39 1.74
CA GLY A 84 -1.04 -11.06 1.32
C GLY A 84 -1.21 -11.18 -0.20
N VAL A 85 -0.25 -10.67 -0.97
CA VAL A 85 -0.21 -10.80 -2.44
C VAL A 85 -0.07 -12.26 -2.87
N ASP A 86 0.77 -13.04 -2.20
CA ASP A 86 0.92 -14.48 -2.47
C ASP A 86 -0.38 -15.23 -2.23
N ARG A 87 -1.02 -15.02 -1.08
CA ARG A 87 -2.31 -15.62 -0.74
C ARG A 87 -3.36 -15.27 -1.81
N LEU A 88 -3.37 -14.02 -2.23
CA LEU A 88 -4.31 -13.51 -3.20
C LEU A 88 -4.11 -14.11 -4.61
N ASN A 89 -2.86 -14.40 -4.98
CA ASN A 89 -2.52 -15.04 -6.25
C ASN A 89 -2.73 -16.56 -6.23
N CYS A 90 -2.62 -17.21 -5.07
CA CYS A 90 -2.87 -18.65 -4.91
C CYS A 90 -4.35 -19.01 -4.72
N GLN A 91 -5.20 -18.07 -4.32
CA GLN A 91 -6.61 -18.32 -4.03
C GLN A 91 -7.45 -18.57 -5.30
N LYS A 92 -8.04 -19.77 -5.42
CA LYS A 92 -9.05 -20.09 -6.46
C LYS A 92 -10.33 -19.26 -6.31
N VAL A 93 -10.70 -18.86 -5.09
CA VAL A 93 -11.86 -18.00 -4.81
C VAL A 93 -11.37 -16.79 -4.03
N ARG A 94 -11.60 -15.59 -4.57
CA ARG A 94 -11.25 -14.31 -3.94
C ARG A 94 -12.48 -13.76 -3.23
N SER A 95 -12.26 -12.97 -2.17
CA SER A 95 -13.34 -12.15 -1.63
C SER A 95 -13.93 -11.30 -2.75
N ARG A 96 -15.26 -11.25 -2.86
CA ARG A 96 -15.97 -10.47 -3.89
C ARG A 96 -15.59 -8.98 -3.85
N ARG A 97 -15.15 -8.51 -2.68
CA ARG A 97 -14.70 -7.14 -2.46
C ARG A 97 -13.31 -6.86 -3.02
N CYS A 98 -12.43 -7.88 -3.10
CA CYS A 98 -11.05 -7.66 -3.47
C CYS A 98 -10.90 -7.33 -4.96
N LYS A 99 -10.37 -6.15 -5.27
CA LYS A 99 -10.14 -5.67 -6.64
C LYS A 99 -8.66 -5.59 -7.01
N LEU A 100 -7.73 -5.86 -6.09
CA LEU A 100 -6.30 -5.65 -6.29
C LEU A 100 -5.75 -6.42 -7.50
N LYS A 101 -5.33 -5.66 -8.52
CA LYS A 101 -4.67 -6.10 -9.75
C LYS A 101 -3.17 -5.76 -9.73
N GLU A 102 -2.77 -4.67 -9.05
CA GLU A 102 -1.37 -4.22 -9.06
C GLU A 102 -0.83 -3.78 -7.70
N LEU A 103 0.34 -4.31 -7.34
CA LEU A 103 1.16 -3.80 -6.25
C LEU A 103 2.23 -2.86 -6.80
N ASN A 104 2.26 -1.63 -6.28
CA ASN A 104 3.19 -0.58 -6.69
C ASN A 104 4.21 -0.29 -5.57
N LEU A 105 5.44 -0.72 -5.80
CA LEU A 105 6.64 -0.51 -5.00
C LEU A 105 7.47 0.65 -5.59
N LEU A 106 6.80 1.77 -5.84
CA LEU A 106 7.37 2.96 -6.49
C LEU A 106 7.33 4.14 -5.51
N ASP A 107 8.40 4.94 -5.45
CA ASP A 107 8.31 6.24 -4.79
C ASP A 107 7.59 7.26 -5.68
N VAL A 108 6.34 7.54 -5.34
CA VAL A 108 5.53 8.56 -6.02
C VAL A 108 5.68 9.95 -5.41
N GLN A 109 6.58 10.13 -4.43
CA GLN A 109 6.89 11.41 -3.78
C GLN A 109 5.69 12.13 -3.18
N ARG A 110 4.70 11.37 -2.74
CA ARG A 110 3.49 11.83 -2.05
C ARG A 110 3.27 11.00 -0.81
N ASP A 111 2.52 11.52 0.15
CA ASP A 111 2.05 10.70 1.26
C ASP A 111 1.15 9.58 0.73
N PHE A 112 1.15 8.44 1.42
CA PHE A 112 0.27 7.32 1.08
C PHE A 112 -1.20 7.76 0.95
N LEU A 113 -1.72 8.62 1.84
CA LEU A 113 -3.12 9.04 1.82
C LEU A 113 -3.43 10.03 0.69
N ASP A 114 -2.47 10.84 0.27
CA ASP A 114 -2.66 11.78 -0.84
C ASP A 114 -3.01 11.04 -2.15
N ILE A 115 -2.55 9.81 -2.31
CA ILE A 115 -2.84 8.93 -3.46
C ILE A 115 -4.33 8.57 -3.54
N TRP A 116 -4.99 8.47 -2.39
CA TRP A 116 -6.37 8.01 -2.28
C TRP A 116 -7.38 9.15 -2.19
N THR A 117 -6.91 10.40 -2.20
CA THR A 117 -7.79 11.56 -2.28
C THR A 117 -8.38 11.66 -3.69
N PRO A 118 -9.72 11.71 -3.85
CA PRO A 118 -10.39 11.69 -5.16
C PRO A 118 -9.96 12.81 -6.12
N THR A 119 -9.35 13.88 -5.60
CA THR A 119 -9.07 15.11 -6.35
C THR A 119 -7.87 15.04 -7.27
N ARG A 120 -7.11 13.93 -7.37
CA ARG A 120 -5.86 13.91 -8.15
C ARG A 120 -5.62 12.61 -8.91
N ASP A 121 -6.18 12.56 -10.12
CA ASP A 121 -6.08 11.53 -11.17
C ASP A 121 -4.66 11.33 -11.76
N VAL A 122 -3.60 11.48 -10.95
CA VAL A 122 -2.20 11.66 -11.43
C VAL A 122 -1.38 10.36 -11.43
N LEU A 123 -1.90 9.26 -10.90
CA LEU A 123 -1.13 8.01 -10.76
C LEU A 123 -1.56 6.89 -11.71
N ARG A 124 -2.16 7.21 -12.86
CA ARG A 124 -2.27 6.23 -13.95
C ARG A 124 -0.89 5.99 -14.55
N VAL A 125 -0.29 4.86 -14.23
CA VAL A 125 0.65 4.22 -15.18
C VAL A 125 -0.18 3.95 -16.45
N PRO A 126 0.26 4.35 -17.65
CA PRO A 126 -0.53 4.18 -18.86
C PRO A 126 -0.84 2.69 -19.07
N GLU A 127 -2.08 2.29 -18.81
CA GLU A 127 -2.60 1.03 -19.30
C GLU A 127 -2.96 1.25 -20.76
N ALA A 128 -2.29 0.51 -21.65
CA ALA A 128 -2.83 0.29 -22.99
C ALA A 128 -4.25 -0.25 -22.82
N GLN A 129 -5.22 0.40 -23.45
CA GLN A 129 -6.60 -0.04 -23.49
C GLN A 129 -6.64 -1.43 -24.10
N ILE A 130 -6.65 -2.45 -23.25
CA ILE A 130 -7.08 -3.78 -23.63
C ILE A 130 -8.54 -3.81 -23.24
N GLU A 131 -9.41 -3.71 -24.25
CA GLU A 131 -10.83 -4.03 -24.13
C GLU A 131 -10.95 -5.37 -23.40
N GLU A 132 -11.57 -5.36 -22.21
CA GLU A 132 -11.93 -6.58 -21.51
C GLU A 132 -13.04 -7.26 -22.31
N ASP A 133 -12.64 -8.13 -23.24
CA ASP A 133 -13.54 -9.06 -23.90
C ASP A 133 -14.15 -9.99 -22.84
N SER A 134 -15.47 -9.88 -22.69
CA SER A 134 -16.23 -10.34 -21.52
C SER A 134 -16.47 -11.86 -21.50
N ASN A 135 -15.82 -12.62 -22.38
CA ASN A 135 -16.12 -14.05 -22.57
C ASN A 135 -14.99 -15.04 -22.33
N THR A 136 -13.88 -14.65 -21.68
CA THR A 136 -12.94 -15.64 -21.11
C THR A 136 -12.50 -15.25 -19.69
N VAL A 137 -12.96 -16.04 -18.70
CA VAL A 137 -12.67 -15.94 -17.26
C VAL A 137 -11.23 -16.40 -16.96
N LEU A 138 -10.26 -15.96 -17.74
CA LEU A 138 -8.84 -16.17 -17.45
C LEU A 138 -8.38 -15.02 -16.57
N ARG A 139 -8.38 -15.27 -15.26
CA ARG A 139 -7.88 -14.33 -14.25
C ARG A 139 -6.50 -13.83 -14.64
N GLN A 140 -6.37 -12.51 -14.80
CA GLN A 140 -5.07 -11.91 -15.04
C GLN A 140 -4.19 -12.06 -13.78
N PRO A 141 -2.92 -12.47 -13.92
CA PRO A 141 -1.99 -12.53 -12.82
C PRO A 141 -1.73 -11.13 -12.25
N LEU A 142 -1.59 -11.04 -10.93
CA LEU A 142 -1.27 -9.78 -10.25
C LEU A 142 0.05 -9.21 -10.79
N ARG A 143 0.05 -7.89 -11.05
CA ARG A 143 1.22 -7.16 -11.54
C ARG A 143 1.96 -6.50 -10.38
N VAL A 144 3.27 -6.62 -10.35
CA VAL A 144 4.13 -5.94 -9.38
C VAL A 144 5.02 -4.96 -10.12
N HIS A 145 4.86 -3.68 -9.79
CA HIS A 145 5.66 -2.59 -10.31
C HIS A 145 6.67 -2.20 -9.25
N ALA A 146 7.96 -2.17 -9.61
CA ALA A 146 9.04 -1.98 -8.65
C ALA A 146 10.10 -1.05 -9.22
N ASP A 147 10.42 0.03 -8.50
CA ASP A 147 11.58 0.85 -8.84
C ASP A 147 12.80 0.26 -8.14
N TYR A 148 13.68 -0.34 -8.93
CA TYR A 148 14.87 -1.02 -8.43
C TYR A 148 15.80 -0.05 -7.70
N GLY A 149 15.94 1.18 -8.18
CA GLY A 149 16.81 2.18 -7.54
C GLY A 149 16.29 2.55 -6.15
N PHE A 150 14.99 2.82 -6.06
CA PHE A 150 14.31 3.08 -4.79
C PHE A 150 14.40 1.89 -3.82
N LEU A 151 14.03 0.69 -4.28
CA LEU A 151 14.01 -0.49 -3.40
C LEU A 151 15.40 -0.93 -2.95
N LEU A 152 16.43 -0.76 -3.78
CA LEU A 152 17.80 -1.09 -3.38
C LEU A 152 18.25 -0.21 -2.20
N GLY A 153 17.93 1.09 -2.24
CA GLY A 153 18.27 2.01 -1.16
C GLY A 153 17.44 1.79 0.11
N VAL A 154 16.14 1.54 -0.05
CA VAL A 154 15.21 1.43 1.09
C VAL A 154 15.24 0.06 1.76
N LEU A 155 15.36 -1.02 0.99
CA LEU A 155 15.36 -2.36 1.58
C LEU A 155 16.72 -2.74 2.16
N ASP A 156 17.81 -2.07 1.77
CA ASP A 156 19.17 -2.32 2.27
C ASP A 156 19.49 -3.84 2.35
N GLN A 157 19.87 -4.37 3.52
CA GLN A 157 20.15 -5.79 3.74
C GLN A 157 18.97 -6.73 3.42
N TYR A 158 17.73 -6.22 3.42
CA TYR A 158 16.54 -7.00 3.09
C TYR A 158 16.35 -7.18 1.58
N HIS A 159 17.07 -6.42 0.74
CA HIS A 159 16.94 -6.51 -0.72
C HIS A 159 17.14 -7.93 -1.26
N ALA A 160 18.10 -8.70 -0.71
CA ALA A 160 18.33 -10.09 -1.12
C ALA A 160 17.12 -11.00 -0.88
N HIS A 161 16.41 -10.81 0.23
CA HIS A 161 15.20 -11.54 0.57
C HIS A 161 14.05 -11.19 -0.37
N PHE A 162 13.88 -9.90 -0.68
CA PHE A 162 12.91 -9.45 -1.66
C PHE A 162 13.20 -10.04 -3.05
N MET A 163 14.46 -10.03 -3.51
CA MET A 163 14.83 -10.61 -4.80
C MET A 163 14.65 -12.12 -4.84
N LYS A 164 14.88 -12.83 -3.72
CA LYS A 164 14.52 -14.25 -3.60
C LYS A 164 13.01 -14.45 -3.75
N TRP A 165 12.20 -13.60 -3.12
CA TRP A 165 10.74 -13.64 -3.24
C TRP A 165 10.30 -13.43 -4.70
N VAL A 166 10.85 -12.44 -5.41
CA VAL A 166 10.59 -12.18 -6.84
C VAL A 166 10.91 -13.42 -7.70
N ARG A 167 12.14 -13.96 -7.59
CA ARG A 167 12.60 -15.08 -8.43
C ARG A 167 11.68 -16.30 -8.33
N GLN A 168 11.21 -16.61 -7.13
CA GLN A 168 10.29 -17.73 -6.88
C GLN A 168 8.91 -17.56 -7.54
N ARG A 169 8.55 -16.35 -8.00
CA ARG A 169 7.20 -15.99 -8.46
C ARG A 169 7.16 -15.47 -9.90
N LEU A 170 8.29 -15.44 -10.60
CA LEU A 170 8.36 -15.02 -12.01
C LEU A 170 7.42 -15.80 -12.94
N HIS A 171 7.08 -17.05 -12.59
CA HIS A 171 6.15 -17.89 -13.35
C HIS A 171 4.67 -17.73 -12.93
N LYS A 172 4.39 -17.02 -11.83
CA LYS A 172 3.03 -16.85 -11.27
C LYS A 172 2.52 -15.41 -11.31
N MET A 173 3.41 -14.44 -11.46
CA MET A 173 3.11 -13.00 -11.40
C MET A 173 3.91 -12.26 -12.46
N ARG A 174 3.39 -11.11 -12.88
CA ARG A 174 4.12 -10.23 -13.81
C ARG A 174 4.87 -9.17 -13.03
N PHE A 175 6.18 -9.09 -13.23
CA PHE A 175 7.02 -8.08 -12.62
C PHE A 175 7.46 -7.05 -13.66
N ARG A 176 7.36 -5.76 -13.33
CA ARG A 176 7.95 -4.67 -14.09
C ARG A 176 8.91 -3.91 -13.19
N PHE A 177 10.19 -3.95 -13.55
CA PHE A 177 11.24 -3.21 -12.86
C PHE A 177 11.55 -1.93 -13.62
N TYR A 178 11.63 -0.84 -12.87
CA TYR A 178 11.98 0.48 -13.36
C TYR A 178 13.29 0.92 -12.71
N LYS A 179 13.99 1.85 -13.36
CA LYS A 179 15.06 2.64 -12.75
C LYS A 179 14.64 4.10 -12.86
N LEU A 180 13.82 4.54 -11.92
CA LEU A 180 13.32 5.91 -11.95
C LEU A 180 14.37 6.84 -11.32
N VAL A 181 14.53 8.02 -11.91
CA VAL A 181 15.42 9.05 -11.35
C VAL A 181 14.63 9.78 -10.25
N PRO A 182 15.11 9.82 -9.00
CA PRO A 182 14.42 10.55 -7.95
C PRO A 182 14.35 12.04 -8.31
N LYS A 183 13.16 12.57 -8.57
CA LYS A 183 12.98 14.03 -8.58
C LYS A 183 13.20 14.52 -7.13
N ARG A 184 14.06 15.51 -6.90
CA ARG A 184 14.38 15.94 -5.53
C ARG A 184 13.09 16.25 -4.76
N ARG A 185 12.83 15.55 -3.64
CA ARG A 185 11.84 15.99 -2.66
C ARG A 185 12.29 17.37 -2.19
N LYS A 186 11.54 18.42 -2.55
CA LYS A 186 11.62 19.67 -1.78
C LYS A 186 11.15 19.27 -0.39
N LEU A 187 12.10 19.10 0.54
CA LEU A 187 11.81 19.03 1.96
C LEU A 187 10.87 20.21 2.20
N ARG A 188 9.59 19.93 2.51
CA ARG A 188 8.80 20.91 3.22
C ARG A 188 9.55 21.06 4.52
N GLN A 189 10.34 22.15 4.62
CA GLN A 189 10.72 22.68 5.91
C GLN A 189 9.42 22.81 6.67
N GLU A 190 9.22 21.92 7.64
CA GLU A 190 8.46 22.26 8.81
C GLU A 190 9.00 23.61 9.24
N LYS A 191 8.13 24.62 9.18
CA LYS A 191 8.30 25.79 10.02
C LYS A 191 8.29 25.23 11.43
N LEU A 192 9.50 24.95 11.92
CA LEU A 192 9.83 25.00 13.33
C LEU A 192 9.14 26.25 13.86
N LEU A 193 8.13 26.02 14.69
CA LEU A 193 7.64 27.01 15.61
C LEU A 193 8.87 27.58 16.30
N ASP A 194 9.05 28.87 16.12
CA ASP A 194 10.07 29.69 16.77
C ASP A 194 10.05 29.38 18.28
N PRO A 195 11.11 28.79 18.87
CA PRO A 195 11.25 28.81 20.30
C PRO A 195 11.88 30.17 20.63
N LEU A 196 11.03 31.12 21.04
CA LEU A 196 11.35 32.47 21.55
C LEU A 196 11.29 33.61 20.51
N GLY A 197 10.11 34.22 20.40
CA GLY A 197 9.93 35.57 19.87
C GLY A 197 8.74 36.22 20.56
N TYR A 198 9.02 37.27 21.33
CA TYR A 198 8.02 38.20 21.89
C TYR A 198 7.14 38.82 20.79
#